data_AF-A0AAV8ELF4-F1
#
_entry.id   AF-A0AAV8ELF4-F1
#
_cell.length_a   1.000
_cell.length_b   1.000
_cell.length_c   1.000
_cell.angle_alpha   90.00
_cell.angle_beta   90.00
_cell.angle_gamma   90.00
#
_symmetry.space_group_name_H-M   'P 1'
#
loop_
_entity.id
_entity.type
_entity.pdbx_description
1 polymer ?
#
loop_
_entity_poly.entity_id
_entity_poly.type
_entity_poly.pdbx_seq_one_letter_code
_entity_poly.pdbx_strand_id
1 'polypeptide(L)'
;MSDLTPTSNATRPTTKLPPRPSKSSNASSSPSVTGTPVHTIQIPKDCIVNSPPEENLQKYKSYSRVQTRQRAFRHCHRCLCASLCLVLLTVVLIMAILYFIYHPKAPTYTLTSLTISGFDPLSSSALTPLSPSINATLQTGNPNKRISILYQTGGSISAYYDTVNLCQGEWPEFRQSPHNVTVFETDLTGSGVLLTSVTRDAILKAEDNNKVPLKVNAKVPVKIKLGVVTSWRIVVRVSCDVIVDSLNGTAAVLSRKCHANTHYLW
;
A
#
# COMPACT_ATOMS: atom_id res chain seq x y z
N MET A 1 3.43 -16.81 57.22
CA MET A 1 2.15 -17.50 57.44
C MET A 1 1.47 -17.64 56.08
N SER A 2 1.43 -18.86 55.52
CA SER A 2 0.43 -19.92 55.77
C SER A 2 -0.80 -19.68 54.88
N ASP A 3 -0.90 -20.31 53.71
CA ASP A 3 -1.29 -21.72 53.48
C ASP A 3 -2.74 -22.01 53.91
N LEU A 4 -3.62 -22.30 52.93
CA LEU A 4 -4.18 -23.64 52.68
C LEU A 4 -5.32 -23.63 51.65
N THR A 5 -5.08 -24.30 50.52
CA THR A 5 -6.05 -25.12 49.76
C THR A 5 -6.44 -26.35 50.63
N PRO A 6 -7.41 -27.26 50.34
CA PRO A 6 -7.57 -28.03 49.07
C PRO A 6 -9.05 -28.47 48.81
N THR A 7 -9.46 -29.48 48.01
CA THR A 7 -8.84 -30.59 47.23
C THR A 7 -9.81 -30.99 46.10
N SER A 8 -9.41 -31.62 44.98
CA SER A 8 -9.41 -33.09 44.72
C SER A 8 -10.05 -33.32 43.33
N ASN A 9 -9.65 -34.23 42.42
CA ASN A 9 -8.62 -35.28 42.27
C ASN A 9 -8.58 -35.65 40.74
N ALA A 10 -7.71 -36.47 40.13
CA ALA A 10 -6.33 -36.99 40.30
C ALA A 10 -6.00 -37.68 38.92
N THR A 11 -4.89 -37.43 38.19
CA THR A 11 -3.46 -37.78 38.40
C THR A 11 -3.13 -39.29 38.14
N ARG A 12 -2.75 -39.69 36.91
CA ARG A 12 -1.35 -40.00 36.42
C ARG A 12 -0.98 -41.52 36.63
N PRO A 13 0.21 -42.12 36.27
CA PRO A 13 1.36 -41.67 35.43
C PRO A 13 2.14 -42.72 34.53
N THR A 14 3.02 -42.22 33.64
CA THR A 14 4.38 -42.78 33.21
C THR A 14 4.49 -44.12 32.43
N THR A 15 5.57 -44.53 31.72
CA THR A 15 6.92 -43.97 31.35
C THR A 15 7.51 -44.60 30.04
N LYS A 16 8.67 -44.12 29.55
CA LYS A 16 9.35 -44.38 28.24
C LYS A 16 10.33 -45.61 28.15
N LEU A 17 10.49 -46.13 26.91
CA LEU A 17 11.71 -46.73 26.24
C LEU A 17 12.44 -47.95 26.88
N PRO A 18 13.49 -48.57 26.27
CA PRO A 18 13.76 -49.09 24.90
C PRO A 18 13.60 -50.66 24.91
N PRO A 19 14.35 -51.59 24.23
CA PRO A 19 15.29 -51.59 23.08
C PRO A 19 14.93 -52.64 21.96
N ARG A 20 15.89 -53.44 21.43
CA ARG A 20 15.74 -54.45 20.33
C ARG A 20 16.49 -55.78 20.59
N PRO A 21 15.80 -56.92 20.37
CA PRO A 21 16.30 -58.21 19.84
C PRO A 21 15.84 -58.45 18.36
N SER A 22 16.11 -59.54 17.62
CA SER A 22 17.18 -60.56 17.52
C SER A 22 16.88 -61.48 16.29
N LYS A 23 17.36 -62.74 16.26
CA LYS A 23 16.94 -63.91 15.45
C LYS A 23 17.16 -65.18 16.31
N SER A 24 16.30 -66.19 16.22
CA SER A 24 16.51 -67.65 16.47
C SER A 24 15.12 -68.33 16.50
N SER A 25 14.86 -69.61 16.17
CA SER A 25 15.67 -70.83 16.04
C SER A 25 14.97 -71.78 15.02
N ASN A 26 15.70 -72.38 14.08
CA ASN A 26 16.19 -73.77 14.05
C ASN A 26 15.13 -74.90 14.20
N ALA A 27 14.96 -75.67 13.13
CA ALA A 27 14.90 -77.14 13.19
C ALA A 27 15.54 -77.70 11.91
N SER A 28 16.39 -78.72 12.07
CA SER A 28 17.18 -79.33 10.99
C SER A 28 16.58 -80.67 10.57
N SER A 29 16.56 -80.96 9.27
CA SER A 29 16.98 -82.27 8.74
C SER A 29 17.12 -82.21 7.23
N SER A 30 18.27 -82.67 6.73
CA SER A 30 18.44 -83.14 5.36
C SER A 30 18.03 -84.62 5.31
N PRO A 31 17.62 -85.15 4.15
CA PRO A 31 18.60 -86.00 3.49
C PRO A 31 18.77 -85.69 1.99
N SER A 32 19.99 -85.95 1.52
CA SER A 32 20.34 -85.96 0.10
C SER A 32 19.82 -87.23 -0.58
N VAL A 33 19.08 -87.10 -1.68
CA VAL A 33 18.92 -88.18 -2.66
C VAL A 33 19.06 -87.62 -4.08
N THR A 34 20.01 -88.22 -4.79
CA THR A 34 20.34 -88.11 -6.21
C THR A 34 19.13 -88.04 -7.15
N GLY A 35 19.20 -87.15 -8.16
CA GLY A 35 18.37 -87.24 -9.36
C GLY A 35 18.02 -85.88 -9.97
N THR A 36 18.69 -85.50 -11.05
CA THR A 36 18.15 -84.50 -11.98
C THR A 36 16.97 -85.10 -12.72
N PRO A 37 15.86 -84.35 -12.80
CA PRO A 37 15.26 -84.14 -14.11
C PRO A 37 15.22 -82.64 -14.43
N VAL A 38 15.64 -82.30 -15.64
CA VAL A 38 15.45 -80.97 -16.20
C VAL A 38 13.94 -80.68 -16.21
N HIS A 39 13.49 -79.72 -15.41
CA HIS A 39 12.14 -79.17 -15.53
C HIS A 39 12.09 -78.26 -16.76
N THR A 40 12.02 -78.86 -17.94
CA THR A 40 11.49 -78.22 -19.13
C THR A 40 10.03 -77.91 -18.86
N ILE A 41 9.77 -76.68 -18.41
CA ILE A 41 8.41 -76.12 -18.37
C ILE A 41 7.96 -75.99 -19.82
N GLN A 42 7.35 -77.06 -20.35
CA GLN A 42 6.64 -77.02 -21.61
C GLN A 42 5.38 -76.19 -21.39
N ILE A 43 5.50 -74.89 -21.60
CA ILE A 43 4.35 -73.99 -21.74
C ILE A 43 3.57 -74.50 -22.96
N PRO A 44 2.32 -74.99 -22.80
CA PRO A 44 1.51 -75.38 -23.95
C PRO A 44 1.38 -74.17 -24.88
N LYS A 45 1.49 -74.38 -26.19
CA LYS A 45 1.20 -73.31 -27.18
C LYS A 45 -0.26 -72.83 -27.08
N ASP A 46 -1.10 -73.64 -26.45
CA ASP A 46 -2.49 -73.37 -26.09
C ASP A 46 -2.63 -72.59 -24.77
N CYS A 47 -1.63 -71.77 -24.42
CA CYS A 47 -1.82 -70.71 -23.44
C CYS A 47 -2.79 -69.68 -24.03
N ILE A 48 -4.09 -69.98 -23.92
CA ILE A 48 -5.18 -69.07 -24.23
C ILE A 48 -4.95 -67.85 -23.35
N VAL A 49 -4.40 -66.81 -23.96
CA VAL A 49 -4.43 -65.47 -23.40
C VAL A 49 -5.91 -65.16 -23.26
N ASN A 50 -6.43 -65.30 -22.03
CA ASN A 50 -7.79 -64.94 -21.68
C ASN A 50 -7.94 -63.44 -21.93
N SER A 51 -8.26 -63.10 -23.18
CA SER A 51 -8.71 -61.78 -23.55
C SER A 51 -9.91 -61.51 -22.66
N PRO A 52 -9.87 -60.47 -21.82
CA PRO A 52 -11.00 -60.17 -20.96
C PRO A 52 -12.24 -60.00 -21.85
N PRO A 53 -13.43 -60.47 -21.41
CA PRO A 53 -14.66 -60.32 -22.18
C PRO A 53 -14.78 -58.91 -22.77
N GLU A 54 -15.28 -58.77 -24.00
CA GLU A 54 -15.36 -57.51 -24.75
C GLU A 54 -15.76 -56.30 -23.88
N GLU A 55 -16.77 -56.48 -23.01
CA GLU A 55 -17.27 -55.49 -22.06
C GLU A 55 -16.20 -55.01 -21.04
N ASN A 56 -15.38 -55.93 -20.53
CA ASN A 56 -14.25 -55.64 -19.64
C ASN A 56 -13.10 -54.96 -20.39
N LEU A 57 -12.86 -55.30 -21.66
CA LEU A 57 -11.89 -54.61 -22.51
C LEU A 57 -12.31 -53.15 -22.77
N GLN A 58 -13.62 -52.90 -23.00
CA GLN A 58 -14.18 -51.56 -23.10
C GLN A 58 -14.06 -50.79 -21.77
N LYS A 59 -14.38 -51.42 -20.62
CA LYS A 59 -14.13 -50.84 -19.28
C LYS A 59 -12.67 -50.47 -19.09
N TYR A 60 -11.72 -51.36 -19.37
CA TYR A 60 -10.28 -51.07 -19.24
C TYR A 60 -9.82 -49.92 -20.15
N LYS A 61 -10.31 -49.86 -21.39
CA LYS A 61 -10.09 -48.74 -22.32
C LYS A 61 -10.71 -47.43 -21.80
N SER A 62 -11.84 -47.47 -21.11
CA SER A 62 -12.46 -46.28 -20.50
C SER A 62 -11.69 -45.77 -19.28
N TYR A 63 -11.31 -46.65 -18.33
CA TYR A 63 -10.56 -46.27 -17.13
C TYR A 63 -9.17 -45.73 -17.47
N SER A 64 -8.48 -46.36 -18.42
CA SER A 64 -7.17 -45.87 -18.90
C SER A 64 -7.29 -44.52 -19.60
N ARG A 65 -8.28 -44.31 -20.49
CA ARG A 65 -8.55 -42.99 -21.10
C ARG A 65 -8.82 -41.91 -20.04
N VAL A 66 -9.61 -42.21 -19.01
CA VAL A 66 -9.88 -41.28 -17.90
C VAL A 66 -8.61 -40.97 -17.11
N GLN A 67 -7.82 -41.99 -16.72
CA GLN A 67 -6.55 -41.78 -16.00
C GLN A 67 -5.56 -40.91 -16.78
N THR A 68 -5.36 -41.18 -18.08
CA THR A 68 -4.43 -40.43 -18.92
C THR A 68 -4.88 -38.98 -19.08
N ARG A 69 -6.19 -38.74 -19.29
CA ARG A 69 -6.77 -37.38 -19.39
C ARG A 69 -6.59 -36.61 -18.08
N GLN A 70 -6.79 -37.24 -16.93
CA GLN A 70 -6.56 -36.63 -15.60
C GLN A 70 -5.08 -36.39 -15.27
N ARG A 71 -4.13 -37.14 -15.86
CA ARG A 71 -2.69 -36.88 -15.71
C ARG A 71 -2.26 -35.70 -16.60
N ALA A 72 -2.73 -35.66 -17.85
CA ALA A 72 -2.48 -34.56 -18.78
C ALA A 72 -3.02 -33.21 -18.24
N PHE A 73 -4.24 -33.18 -17.71
CA PHE A 73 -4.82 -31.96 -17.13
C PHE A 73 -4.02 -31.42 -15.93
N ARG A 74 -3.57 -32.31 -15.03
CA ARG A 74 -2.73 -31.92 -13.88
C ARG A 74 -1.34 -31.43 -14.30
N HIS A 75 -0.77 -31.96 -15.38
CA HIS A 75 0.51 -31.49 -15.88
C HIS A 75 0.37 -30.13 -16.57
N CYS A 76 -0.64 -29.96 -17.43
CA CYS A 76 -0.97 -28.69 -18.08
C CYS A 76 -1.23 -27.56 -17.06
N HIS A 77 -2.05 -27.81 -16.03
CA HIS A 77 -2.31 -26.84 -14.97
C HIS A 77 -1.04 -26.50 -14.16
N ARG A 78 -0.16 -27.48 -13.87
CA ARG A 78 1.12 -27.19 -13.19
C ARG A 78 2.08 -26.38 -14.06
N CYS A 79 2.16 -26.64 -15.36
CA CYS A 79 2.96 -25.85 -16.28
C CYS A 79 2.43 -24.42 -16.43
N LEU A 80 1.11 -24.24 -16.50
CA LEU A 80 0.46 -22.93 -16.55
C LEU A 80 0.66 -22.14 -15.25
N CYS A 81 0.50 -22.78 -14.08
CA CYS A 81 0.81 -22.12 -12.80
C CYS A 81 2.30 -21.80 -12.67
N ALA A 82 3.20 -22.67 -13.11
CA ALA A 82 4.64 -22.42 -13.07
C ALA A 82 5.04 -21.25 -13.98
N SER A 83 4.50 -21.17 -15.20
CA SER A 83 4.77 -20.02 -16.08
C SER A 83 4.15 -18.73 -15.55
N LEU A 84 2.93 -18.77 -14.99
CA LEU A 84 2.31 -17.61 -14.35
C LEU A 84 3.13 -17.12 -13.13
N CYS A 85 3.58 -18.04 -12.27
CA CYS A 85 4.48 -17.70 -11.16
C CYS A 85 5.81 -17.14 -11.64
N LEU A 86 6.40 -17.67 -12.72
CA LEU A 86 7.63 -17.12 -13.32
C LEU A 86 7.40 -15.68 -13.81
N VAL A 87 6.30 -15.42 -14.50
CA VAL A 87 5.93 -14.06 -14.98
C VAL A 87 5.68 -13.10 -13.82
N LEU A 88 5.01 -13.55 -12.75
CA LEU A 88 4.84 -12.73 -11.54
C LEU A 88 6.19 -12.42 -10.87
N LEU A 89 7.10 -13.39 -10.79
CA LEU A 89 8.44 -13.20 -10.25
C LEU A 89 9.27 -12.21 -11.10
N THR A 90 9.22 -12.28 -12.43
CA THR A 90 9.94 -11.32 -13.29
C THR A 90 9.35 -9.91 -13.17
N VAL A 91 8.02 -9.76 -13.11
CA VAL A 91 7.37 -8.46 -12.88
C VAL A 91 7.76 -7.88 -11.51
N VAL A 92 7.73 -8.67 -10.44
CA VAL A 92 8.14 -8.22 -9.10
C VAL A 92 9.61 -7.81 -9.08
N LEU A 93 10.49 -8.59 -9.74
CA LEU A 93 11.92 -8.25 -9.84
C LEU A 93 12.15 -6.94 -10.59
N ILE A 94 11.48 -6.71 -11.71
CA ILE A 94 11.54 -5.46 -12.48
C ILE A 94 11.07 -4.28 -11.61
N MET A 95 9.94 -4.43 -10.91
CA MET A 95 9.42 -3.38 -10.02
C MET A 95 10.36 -3.08 -8.85
N ALA A 96 11.02 -4.09 -8.27
CA ALA A 96 12.03 -3.91 -7.23
C ALA A 96 13.26 -3.16 -7.74
N ILE A 97 13.76 -3.50 -8.94
CA ILE A 97 14.88 -2.80 -9.59
C ILE A 97 14.51 -1.33 -9.87
N LEU A 98 13.32 -1.07 -10.44
CA LEU A 98 12.84 0.29 -10.68
C LEU A 98 12.71 1.09 -9.37
N TYR A 99 12.16 0.49 -8.32
CA TYR A 99 12.06 1.13 -7.01
C TYR A 99 13.43 1.50 -6.44
N PHE A 100 14.44 0.63 -6.60
CA PHE A 100 15.81 0.89 -6.13
C PHE A 100 16.56 1.93 -6.98
N ILE A 101 16.29 2.03 -8.28
CA ILE A 101 16.90 3.04 -9.16
C ILE A 101 16.32 4.44 -8.91
N TYR A 102 14.99 4.52 -8.77
CA TYR A 102 14.28 5.80 -8.70
C TYR A 102 14.05 6.31 -7.27
N HIS A 103 13.93 5.40 -6.28
CA HIS A 103 13.63 5.69 -4.87
C HIS A 103 12.61 6.84 -4.69
N PRO A 104 11.34 6.63 -5.13
CA PRO A 104 10.33 7.68 -5.12
C PRO A 104 10.06 8.19 -3.71
N LYS A 105 10.27 9.49 -3.51
CA LYS A 105 10.03 10.24 -2.28
C LYS A 105 8.96 11.30 -2.53
N ALA A 106 8.10 11.52 -1.54
CA ALA A 106 7.11 12.59 -1.60
C ALA A 106 7.79 13.97 -1.67
N PRO A 107 7.26 14.92 -2.47
CA PRO A 107 7.70 16.30 -2.42
C PRO A 107 7.38 16.94 -1.07
N THR A 108 8.22 17.88 -0.65
CA THR A 108 8.01 18.69 0.56
C THR A 108 7.28 19.98 0.21
N TYR A 109 6.33 20.37 1.07
CA TYR A 109 5.60 21.63 0.96
C TYR A 109 5.75 22.40 2.26
N THR A 110 6.21 23.64 2.17
CA THR A 110 6.43 24.51 3.33
C THR A 110 5.92 25.89 3.03
N LEU A 111 5.11 26.43 3.93
CA LEU A 111 4.67 27.82 3.89
C LEU A 111 5.73 28.68 4.61
N THR A 112 6.21 29.71 3.92
CA THR A 112 7.37 30.51 4.32
C THR A 112 6.95 31.79 5.02
N SER A 113 6.04 32.54 4.42
CA SER A 113 5.54 33.84 4.90
C SER A 113 4.10 34.07 4.45
N LEU A 114 3.37 34.87 5.24
CA LEU A 114 2.02 35.35 4.94
C LEU A 114 1.97 36.86 5.19
N THR A 115 1.41 37.59 4.25
CA THR A 115 1.07 39.01 4.41
C THR A 115 -0.43 39.14 4.21
N ILE A 116 -1.14 39.62 5.23
CA ILE A 116 -2.60 39.64 5.29
C ILE A 116 -3.07 41.10 5.30
N SER A 117 -4.02 41.43 4.43
CA SER A 117 -4.49 42.80 4.18
C SER A 117 -6.01 42.82 4.05
N GLY A 118 -6.64 43.94 4.41
CA GLY A 118 -8.10 44.10 4.25
C GLY A 118 -8.94 43.21 5.17
N PHE A 119 -8.34 42.64 6.21
CA PHE A 119 -9.03 41.89 7.25
C PHE A 119 -9.28 42.79 8.46
N ASP A 120 -10.51 43.26 8.62
CA ASP A 120 -11.00 43.94 9.83
C ASP A 120 -12.24 43.20 10.36
N PRO A 121 -12.11 42.41 11.43
CA PRO A 121 -13.22 41.62 11.98
C PRO A 121 -14.31 42.49 12.62
N LEU A 122 -13.98 43.70 13.11
CA LEU A 122 -14.93 44.62 13.73
C LEU A 122 -15.87 45.24 12.68
N SER A 123 -15.34 45.60 11.52
CA SER A 123 -16.12 46.13 10.39
C SER A 123 -17.00 45.07 9.69
N SER A 124 -16.83 43.79 9.99
CA SER A 124 -17.62 42.70 9.41
C SER A 124 -19.09 42.74 9.86
N SER A 125 -20.03 42.88 8.94
CA SER A 125 -21.47 42.74 9.17
C SER A 125 -22.20 42.26 7.92
N ALA A 126 -23.48 41.89 8.03
CA ALA A 126 -24.31 41.47 6.89
C ALA A 126 -24.40 42.53 5.76
N LEU A 127 -24.21 43.81 6.11
CA LEU A 127 -24.19 44.95 5.19
C LEU A 127 -22.78 45.32 4.71
N THR A 128 -21.74 44.82 5.40
CA THR A 128 -20.32 45.11 5.18
C THR A 128 -19.50 43.82 5.30
N PRO A 129 -19.60 42.90 4.31
CA PRO A 129 -18.78 41.69 4.30
C PRO A 129 -17.30 42.05 4.09
N LEU A 130 -16.38 41.21 4.58
CA LEU A 130 -14.96 41.44 4.34
C LEU A 130 -14.55 40.99 2.92
N SER A 131 -13.51 41.65 2.41
CA SER A 131 -12.78 41.25 1.21
C SER A 131 -11.27 41.16 1.52
N PRO A 132 -10.84 40.19 2.35
CA PRO A 132 -9.44 40.07 2.74
C PRO A 132 -8.56 39.63 1.56
N SER A 133 -7.27 39.95 1.63
CA SER A 133 -6.26 39.48 0.70
C SER A 133 -5.08 38.90 1.48
N ILE A 134 -4.55 37.78 1.03
CA ILE A 134 -3.39 37.10 1.63
C ILE A 134 -2.39 36.83 0.52
N ASN A 135 -1.25 37.51 0.55
CA ASN A 135 -0.09 37.10 -0.24
C ASN A 135 0.66 36.00 0.53
N ALA A 136 0.81 34.84 -0.11
CA ALA A 136 1.42 33.66 0.51
C ALA A 136 2.67 33.21 -0.25
N THR A 137 3.81 33.19 0.45
CA THR A 137 5.06 32.64 -0.09
C THR A 137 5.14 31.16 0.22
N LEU A 138 5.11 30.33 -0.82
CA LEU A 138 5.14 28.87 -0.73
C LEU A 138 6.46 28.33 -1.30
N GLN A 139 7.10 27.45 -0.53
CA GLN A 139 8.28 26.72 -0.96
C GLN A 139 7.94 25.24 -1.14
N THR A 140 8.40 24.69 -2.27
CA THR A 140 8.23 23.30 -2.65
C THR A 140 9.60 22.66 -2.87
N GLY A 141 9.79 21.43 -2.44
CA GLY A 141 11.03 20.68 -2.65
C GLY A 141 10.76 19.35 -3.32
N ASN A 142 11.49 19.06 -4.41
CA ASN A 142 11.52 17.74 -5.03
C ASN A 142 12.78 16.98 -4.57
N PRO A 143 12.71 16.07 -3.59
CA PRO A 143 13.87 15.31 -3.11
C PRO A 143 14.32 14.18 -4.07
N ASN A 144 13.63 13.99 -5.19
CA ASN A 144 13.91 12.90 -6.12
C ASN A 144 15.03 13.26 -7.11
N LYS A 145 16.06 12.42 -7.21
CA LYS A 145 17.23 12.66 -8.09
C LYS A 145 17.00 12.33 -9.57
N ARG A 146 15.96 11.56 -9.90
CA ARG A 146 15.67 11.07 -11.27
C ARG A 146 14.23 11.28 -11.74
N ILE A 147 13.42 12.01 -10.97
CA ILE A 147 12.00 12.22 -11.22
C ILE A 147 11.74 13.73 -11.28
N SER A 148 11.08 14.19 -12.34
CA SER A 148 10.58 15.57 -12.43
C SER A 148 9.09 15.62 -12.11
N ILE A 149 8.66 16.67 -11.41
CA ILE A 149 7.26 16.89 -11.07
C ILE A 149 6.74 18.00 -11.99
N LEU A 150 5.62 17.72 -12.67
CA LEU A 150 4.91 18.69 -13.50
C LEU A 150 3.67 19.12 -12.72
N TYR A 151 3.72 20.31 -12.14
CA TYR A 151 2.50 20.95 -11.63
C TYR A 151 1.65 21.35 -12.84
N GLN A 152 0.32 21.36 -12.69
CA GLN A 152 -0.62 21.54 -13.78
C GLN A 152 -1.73 22.52 -13.39
N THR A 153 -2.30 23.21 -14.38
CA THR A 153 -3.43 24.16 -14.21
C THR A 153 -4.61 23.58 -13.43
N GLY A 154 -5.43 24.46 -12.84
CA GLY A 154 -6.60 24.05 -12.04
C GLY A 154 -6.23 23.47 -10.67
N GLY A 155 -5.07 23.85 -10.13
CA GLY A 155 -4.78 23.73 -8.72
C GLY A 155 -5.29 24.96 -7.97
N SER A 156 -5.64 24.80 -6.70
CA SER A 156 -6.23 25.87 -5.89
C SER A 156 -5.65 25.86 -4.48
N ILE A 157 -5.61 27.04 -3.87
CA ILE A 157 -5.15 27.28 -2.50
C ILE A 157 -6.27 28.04 -1.80
N SER A 158 -6.55 27.68 -0.55
CA SER A 158 -7.62 28.28 0.24
C SER A 158 -7.20 28.39 1.70
N ALA A 159 -7.40 29.56 2.30
CA ALA A 159 -7.07 29.86 3.67
C ALA A 159 -8.35 29.97 4.51
N TYR A 160 -8.39 29.25 5.63
CA TYR A 160 -9.56 29.19 6.51
C TYR A 160 -9.18 29.64 7.93
N TYR A 161 -10.13 30.30 8.59
CA TYR A 161 -10.18 30.36 10.04
C TYR A 161 -11.27 29.40 10.51
N ASP A 162 -10.88 28.37 11.25
CA ASP A 162 -11.74 27.22 11.60
C ASP A 162 -12.46 26.64 10.37
N THR A 163 -13.78 26.81 10.25
CA THR A 163 -14.59 26.36 9.09
C THR A 163 -14.84 27.44 8.03
N VAL A 164 -14.51 28.71 8.31
CA VAL A 164 -14.82 29.84 7.42
C VAL A 164 -13.69 30.02 6.41
N ASN A 165 -14.02 29.93 5.11
CA ASN A 165 -13.09 30.26 4.03
C ASN A 165 -12.87 31.77 4.01
N LEU A 166 -11.64 32.21 4.24
CA LEU A 166 -11.26 33.63 4.20
C LEU A 166 -10.87 34.04 2.79
N CYS A 167 -9.94 33.30 2.17
CA CYS A 167 -9.36 33.65 0.89
C CYS A 167 -9.13 32.42 0.01
N GLN A 168 -9.25 32.59 -1.30
CA GLN A 168 -8.93 31.57 -2.30
C GLN A 168 -8.05 32.15 -3.41
N GLY A 169 -7.15 31.33 -3.93
CA GLY A 169 -6.29 31.64 -5.07
C GLY A 169 -5.89 30.39 -5.83
N GLU A 170 -5.07 30.56 -6.85
CA GLU A 170 -4.62 29.45 -7.72
C GLU A 170 -3.23 28.93 -7.35
N TRP A 171 -3.01 27.65 -7.63
CA TRP A 171 -1.68 27.06 -7.59
C TRP A 171 -1.04 27.15 -9.00
N PRO A 172 0.14 27.79 -9.16
CA PRO A 172 0.72 28.04 -10.48
C PRO A 172 1.18 26.76 -11.19
N GLU A 173 1.10 26.75 -12.52
CA GLU A 173 1.71 25.70 -13.35
C GLU A 173 3.21 25.92 -13.48
N PHE A 174 4.01 24.93 -13.09
CA PHE A 174 5.46 24.93 -13.28
C PHE A 174 6.05 23.51 -13.36
N ARG A 175 7.27 23.42 -13.87
CA ARG A 175 8.08 22.18 -13.90
C ARG A 175 9.13 22.24 -12.79
N GLN A 176 9.07 21.29 -11.87
CA GLN A 176 10.12 21.08 -10.87
C GLN A 176 11.04 19.95 -11.30
N SER A 177 12.25 20.32 -11.72
CA SER A 177 13.34 19.40 -12.08
C SER A 177 13.75 18.49 -10.91
N PRO A 178 14.51 17.41 -11.16
CA PRO A 178 15.00 16.54 -10.10
C PRO A 178 15.91 17.30 -9.12
N HIS A 179 15.81 16.97 -7.83
CA HIS A 179 16.51 17.62 -6.72
C HIS A 179 16.27 19.15 -6.58
N ASN A 180 15.28 19.73 -7.25
CA ASN A 180 15.07 21.18 -7.25
C ASN A 180 14.17 21.67 -6.10
N VAL A 181 14.43 22.89 -5.62
CA VAL A 181 13.57 23.64 -4.71
C VAL A 181 12.98 24.82 -5.48
N THR A 182 11.67 25.05 -5.35
CA THR A 182 10.97 26.12 -6.06
C THR A 182 10.14 26.90 -5.06
N VAL A 183 10.44 28.18 -4.92
CA VAL A 183 9.68 29.16 -4.15
C VAL A 183 8.82 29.96 -5.12
N PHE A 184 7.56 30.20 -4.77
CA PHE A 184 6.67 31.08 -5.51
C PHE A 184 5.75 31.84 -4.55
N GLU A 185 5.26 32.98 -5.00
CA GLU A 185 4.24 33.76 -4.31
C GLU A 185 2.90 33.59 -5.02
N THR A 186 1.81 33.70 -4.26
CA THR A 186 0.45 33.60 -4.78
C THR A 186 -0.48 34.46 -3.94
N ASP A 187 -1.37 35.19 -4.61
CA ASP A 187 -2.38 36.01 -3.97
C ASP A 187 -3.67 35.21 -3.78
N LEU A 188 -4.11 35.10 -2.54
CA LEU A 188 -5.39 34.52 -2.16
C LEU A 188 -6.34 35.67 -1.84
N THR A 189 -7.47 35.75 -2.53
CA THR A 189 -8.46 36.82 -2.30
C THR A 189 -9.76 36.25 -1.73
N GLY A 190 -10.32 36.99 -0.78
CA GLY A 190 -11.66 36.80 -0.25
C GLY A 190 -12.59 37.87 -0.79
N SER A 191 -13.86 37.52 -0.97
CA SER A 191 -14.92 38.46 -1.34
C SER A 191 -16.23 37.98 -0.73
N GLY A 192 -16.98 38.88 -0.11
CA GLY A 192 -18.25 38.53 0.52
C GLY A 192 -18.11 37.70 1.80
N VAL A 193 -16.95 37.73 2.47
CA VAL A 193 -16.72 36.91 3.68
C VAL A 193 -17.58 37.45 4.83
N LEU A 194 -18.42 36.59 5.40
CA LEU A 194 -19.31 36.91 6.50
C LEU A 194 -18.89 36.14 7.75
N LEU A 195 -18.53 36.87 8.81
CA LEU A 195 -18.21 36.29 10.12
C LEU A 195 -19.46 36.23 10.99
N THR A 196 -19.72 35.07 11.60
CA THR A 196 -20.68 34.99 12.71
C THR A 196 -20.14 35.74 13.93
N SER A 197 -20.99 36.12 14.88
CA SER A 197 -20.53 36.68 16.17
C SER A 197 -19.51 35.77 16.86
N VAL A 198 -19.81 34.48 16.94
CA VAL A 198 -18.92 33.47 17.54
C VAL A 198 -17.56 33.43 16.85
N THR A 199 -17.51 33.46 15.52
CA THR A 199 -16.25 33.47 14.76
C THR A 199 -15.50 34.78 14.95
N ARG A 200 -16.19 35.93 14.91
CA ARG A 200 -15.58 37.26 15.13
C ARG A 200 -14.92 37.35 16.51
N ASP A 201 -15.65 36.96 17.55
CA ASP A 201 -15.18 37.01 18.94
C ASP A 201 -14.01 36.04 19.18
N ALA A 202 -13.99 34.89 18.49
CA ALA A 202 -12.88 33.95 18.53
C ALA A 202 -11.62 34.51 17.83
N ILE A 203 -11.80 35.19 16.68
CA ILE A 203 -10.69 35.85 15.96
C ILE A 203 -10.11 36.98 16.80
N LEU A 204 -10.93 37.89 17.33
CA LEU A 204 -10.49 38.98 18.20
C LEU A 204 -9.69 38.47 19.41
N LYS A 205 -10.20 37.46 20.11
CA LYS A 205 -9.48 36.81 21.23
C LYS A 205 -8.17 36.15 20.79
N ALA A 206 -8.09 35.62 19.57
CA ALA A 206 -6.86 35.01 19.07
C ALA A 206 -5.81 36.06 18.69
N GLU A 207 -6.25 37.21 18.19
CA GLU A 207 -5.44 38.39 17.86
C GLU A 207 -4.92 39.10 19.12
N ASP A 208 -5.75 39.28 20.16
CA ASP A 208 -5.33 39.75 21.50
C ASP A 208 -4.20 38.88 22.09
N ASN A 209 -4.26 37.56 21.84
CA ASN A 209 -3.26 36.59 22.28
C ASN A 209 -2.04 36.49 21.33
N ASN A 210 -2.01 37.27 20.24
CA ASN A 210 -1.01 37.23 19.16
C ASN A 210 -0.79 35.80 18.62
N LYS A 211 -1.86 35.00 18.53
CA LYS A 211 -1.84 33.57 18.19
C LYS A 211 -3.09 33.19 17.42
N VAL A 212 -3.17 33.61 16.17
CA VAL A 212 -4.29 33.34 15.27
C VAL A 212 -4.04 32.03 14.51
N PRO A 213 -4.84 30.96 14.76
CA PRO A 213 -4.73 29.73 14.00
C PRO A 213 -5.40 29.86 12.62
N LEU A 214 -4.65 29.55 11.57
CA LEU A 214 -5.11 29.51 10.19
C LEU A 214 -4.85 28.12 9.60
N LYS A 215 -5.79 27.64 8.78
CA LYS A 215 -5.65 26.39 8.02
C LYS A 215 -5.53 26.71 6.55
N VAL A 216 -4.38 26.42 5.95
CA VAL A 216 -4.13 26.60 4.52
C VAL A 216 -4.23 25.25 3.81
N ASN A 217 -5.25 25.10 2.97
CA ASN A 217 -5.50 23.89 2.18
C ASN A 217 -5.21 24.15 0.70
N ALA A 218 -4.36 23.31 0.11
CA ALA A 218 -4.06 23.33 -1.33
C ALA A 218 -4.46 22.01 -2.00
N LYS A 219 -5.06 22.12 -3.20
CA LYS A 219 -5.28 21.04 -4.15
C LYS A 219 -4.27 21.24 -5.28
N VAL A 220 -3.34 20.30 -5.43
CA VAL A 220 -2.15 20.45 -6.27
C VAL A 220 -2.13 19.33 -7.32
N PRO A 221 -2.62 19.59 -8.55
CA PRO A 221 -2.62 18.62 -9.63
C PRO A 221 -1.22 18.48 -10.22
N VAL A 222 -0.71 17.25 -10.25
CA VAL A 222 0.63 16.94 -10.73
C VAL A 222 0.63 15.78 -11.72
N LYS A 223 1.64 15.75 -12.60
CA LYS A 223 2.07 14.55 -13.34
C LYS A 223 3.52 14.27 -12.98
N ILE A 224 3.85 13.00 -12.80
CA ILE A 224 5.20 12.54 -12.47
C ILE A 224 5.90 12.11 -13.75
N LYS A 225 7.06 12.71 -14.08
CA LYS A 225 7.83 12.39 -15.28
C LYS A 225 9.11 11.62 -14.92
N LEU A 226 9.21 10.39 -15.40
CA LEU A 226 10.35 9.48 -15.25
C LEU A 226 11.00 9.27 -16.63
N GLY A 227 12.04 10.06 -16.92
CA GLY A 227 12.68 10.06 -18.23
C GLY A 227 11.71 10.47 -19.34
N VAL A 228 11.39 9.54 -20.25
CA VAL A 228 10.40 9.75 -21.33
C VAL A 228 8.96 9.47 -20.90
N VAL A 229 8.74 8.65 -19.86
CA VAL A 229 7.41 8.27 -19.39
C VAL A 229 6.84 9.36 -18.49
N THR A 230 5.55 9.68 -18.66
CA THR A 230 4.82 10.63 -17.82
C THR A 230 3.56 9.96 -17.29
N SER A 231 3.28 10.09 -15.99
CA SER A 231 2.08 9.53 -15.36
C SER A 231 0.80 10.24 -15.82
N TRP A 232 -0.35 9.64 -15.48
CA TRP A 232 -1.61 10.38 -15.47
C TRP A 232 -1.59 11.52 -14.43
N ARG A 233 -2.58 12.41 -14.52
CA ARG A 233 -2.75 13.55 -13.61
C ARG A 233 -3.29 13.06 -12.26
N ILE A 234 -2.55 13.30 -11.18
CA ILE A 234 -2.90 12.96 -9.79
C ILE A 234 -3.10 14.27 -9.04
N VAL A 235 -4.04 14.33 -8.08
CA VAL A 235 -4.23 15.51 -7.23
C VAL A 235 -3.69 15.24 -5.83
N VAL A 236 -2.60 15.91 -5.47
CA VAL A 236 -2.09 15.94 -4.10
C VAL A 236 -2.92 16.93 -3.29
N ARG A 237 -3.30 16.57 -2.06
CA ARG A 237 -3.93 17.50 -1.11
C ARG A 237 -2.90 17.85 -0.04
N VAL A 238 -2.68 19.13 0.18
CA VAL A 238 -1.78 19.63 1.24
C VAL A 238 -2.63 20.44 2.22
N SER A 239 -2.49 20.14 3.50
CA SER A 239 -3.11 20.89 4.59
C SER A 239 -2.02 21.36 5.54
N CYS A 240 -1.90 22.67 5.71
CA CYS A 240 -0.98 23.29 6.64
C CYS A 240 -1.77 23.99 7.76
N ASP A 241 -1.58 23.53 8.99
CA ASP A 241 -2.00 24.25 10.18
C ASP A 241 -0.90 25.25 10.54
N VAL A 242 -1.25 26.54 10.56
CA VAL A 242 -0.33 27.67 10.76
C VAL A 242 -0.83 28.50 11.93
N ILE A 243 0.08 29.02 12.75
CA ILE A 243 -0.26 30.03 13.76
C ILE A 243 0.51 31.30 13.38
N VAL A 244 -0.22 32.40 13.20
CA VAL A 244 0.33 33.73 12.95
C VAL A 244 0.10 34.65 14.15
N ASP A 245 0.83 35.76 14.22
CA ASP A 245 0.68 36.79 15.25
C ASP A 245 -0.47 37.75 14.97
N SER A 246 -0.59 38.25 13.74
CA SER A 246 -1.53 39.28 13.29
C SER A 246 -2.34 38.83 12.06
N LEU A 247 -3.55 39.36 11.88
CA LEU A 247 -4.31 39.29 10.63
C LEU A 247 -4.23 40.57 9.78
N ASN A 248 -3.39 41.53 10.16
CA ASN A 248 -3.19 42.77 9.42
C ASN A 248 -1.69 43.11 9.30
N GLY A 249 -1.22 43.26 8.07
CA GLY A 249 0.19 43.45 7.72
C GLY A 249 0.95 42.15 7.48
N THR A 250 2.28 42.24 7.56
CA THR A 250 3.18 41.08 7.45
C THR A 250 3.11 40.25 8.72
N ALA A 251 2.61 39.02 8.63
CA ALA A 251 2.35 38.18 9.78
C ALA A 251 3.49 37.19 10.04
N ALA A 252 4.03 37.18 11.26
CA ALA A 252 5.07 36.24 11.66
C ALA A 252 4.50 34.84 11.89
N VAL A 253 5.04 33.85 11.17
CA VAL A 253 4.63 32.45 11.31
C VAL A 253 5.25 31.83 12.56
N LEU A 254 4.49 31.82 13.66
CA LEU A 254 4.89 31.29 14.97
C LEU A 254 4.96 29.75 15.00
N SER A 255 4.10 29.09 14.23
CA SER A 255 4.11 27.63 14.08
C SER A 255 3.58 27.21 12.72
N ARG A 256 4.10 26.09 12.20
CA ARG A 256 3.67 25.51 10.92
C ARG A 256 3.78 23.98 10.95
N LYS A 257 2.67 23.29 10.66
CA LYS A 257 2.60 21.84 10.48
C LYS A 257 1.90 21.55 9.15
N CYS A 258 2.64 21.05 8.17
CA CYS A 258 2.10 20.72 6.85
C CYS A 258 2.03 19.21 6.64
N HIS A 259 0.85 18.73 6.25
CA HIS A 259 0.56 17.34 5.93
C HIS A 259 0.14 17.23 4.46
N ALA A 260 0.92 16.50 3.67
CA ALA A 260 0.56 16.15 2.30
C ALA A 260 -0.17 14.79 2.30
N ASN A 261 -1.48 14.80 2.10
CA ASN A 261 -2.25 13.59 1.86
C ASN A 261 -2.27 13.29 0.35
N THR A 262 -1.39 12.39 -0.06
CA THR A 262 -1.50 11.67 -1.33
C THR A 262 -2.50 10.54 -1.15
N HIS A 263 -3.77 10.81 -1.47
CA HIS A 263 -4.73 9.73 -1.68
C HIS A 263 -4.30 8.97 -2.93
N TYR A 264 -3.51 7.91 -2.74
CA TYR A 264 -3.22 6.94 -3.79
C TYR A 264 -4.56 6.28 -4.14
N LEU A 265 -5.15 6.72 -5.26
CA LEU A 265 -6.30 6.07 -5.86
C LEU A 265 -5.82 4.72 -6.42
N TRP A 266 -5.97 3.70 -5.58
CA TRP A 266 -6.09 2.29 -5.97
C TRP A 266 -7.58 1.98 -6.13
#